data_AF-A0A453EGB4-F1
#
_entry.id   AF-A0A453EGB4-F1
#
_cell.length_a   1.000
_cell.length_b   1.000
_cell.length_c   1.000
_cell.angle_alpha   90.00
_cell.angle_beta   90.00
_cell.angle_gamma   90.00
#
_symmetry.space_group_name_H-M   'P 1'
#
loop_
_entity.id
_entity.type
_entity.pdbx_description
1 polymer ?
#
loop_
_entity_poly.entity_id
_entity_poly.type
_entity_poly.pdbx_seq_one_letter_code
_entity_poly.pdbx_strand_id
1 'polypeptide(L)'
;MVSESTAFAAHNEDANVALLGHTYVVKATSPDGASSFTAYTYAGELPTCAFGFNSNGVRVCSPGVSIGHCYNLMGVRARRIVTVETASRNRFAVHETGPVPSFHANMYRHLQVEQVQDENSMSRERRAAQCAMDSKEKALAVLGDTADDKYPIFMTGPTLYTLCTVLVDLDEETMTIYRGNPKNRDAVRVVLPMM
;
A
#
# COMPACT_ATOMS: atom_id res chain seq x y z
N MET A 1 9.27 -6.14 1.29
CA MET A 1 10.45 -7.00 1.57
C MET A 1 11.07 -6.58 2.88
N VAL A 2 11.57 -7.53 3.67
CA VAL A 2 12.42 -7.25 4.83
C VAL A 2 13.62 -8.19 4.80
N SER A 3 14.80 -7.64 4.59
CA SER A 3 16.09 -8.35 4.58
C SER A 3 17.08 -7.65 5.52
N GLU A 4 18.28 -8.23 5.65
CA GLU A 4 19.36 -7.60 6.44
C GLU A 4 19.76 -6.22 5.87
N SER A 5 19.72 -6.05 4.55
CA SER A 5 20.19 -4.83 3.88
C SER A 5 19.10 -3.82 3.54
N THR A 6 17.83 -4.22 3.51
CA THR A 6 16.72 -3.31 3.19
C THR A 6 15.38 -3.78 3.73
N ALA A 7 14.55 -2.83 4.19
CA ALA A 7 13.16 -3.08 4.55
C ALA A 7 12.24 -1.98 4.00
N PHE A 8 11.39 -2.36 3.05
CA PHE A 8 10.47 -1.45 2.40
C PHE A 8 9.19 -2.14 1.93
N ALA A 9 8.16 -1.34 1.71
CA ALA A 9 6.93 -1.73 1.02
C ALA A 9 6.52 -0.61 0.05
N ALA A 10 5.84 -0.97 -1.02
CA ALA A 10 5.30 -0.01 -1.98
C ALA A 10 3.91 -0.44 -2.44
N HIS A 11 3.08 0.54 -2.80
CA HIS A 11 1.66 0.34 -3.09
C HIS A 11 1.16 1.33 -4.14
N ASN A 12 0.32 0.86 -5.06
CA ASN A 12 -0.47 1.71 -5.95
C ASN A 12 -1.87 1.89 -5.36
N GLU A 13 -2.30 3.14 -5.17
CA GLU A 13 -3.68 3.43 -4.81
C GLU A 13 -4.51 3.59 -6.08
N ASP A 14 -5.28 2.56 -6.42
CA ASP A 14 -6.14 2.53 -7.60
C ASP A 14 -7.58 2.89 -7.21
N ALA A 15 -8.18 3.84 -7.93
CA ALA A 15 -9.58 4.20 -7.70
C ALA A 15 -10.31 4.64 -8.96
N ASN A 16 -11.60 4.94 -8.82
CA ASN A 16 -12.41 5.49 -9.90
C ASN A 16 -11.90 6.87 -10.34
N VAL A 17 -12.11 7.22 -11.62
CA VAL A 17 -11.73 8.52 -12.22
C VAL A 17 -12.23 9.73 -11.43
N ALA A 18 -13.38 9.63 -10.74
CA ALA A 18 -13.94 10.71 -9.93
C ALA A 18 -13.04 11.14 -8.77
N LEU A 19 -12.07 10.32 -8.37
CA LEU A 19 -11.12 10.61 -7.28
C LEU A 19 -9.79 11.17 -7.80
N LEU A 20 -9.59 11.24 -9.12
CA LEU A 20 -8.39 11.81 -9.72
C LEU A 20 -8.29 13.31 -9.39
N GLY A 21 -7.19 13.71 -8.74
CA GLY A 21 -7.00 15.09 -8.28
C GLY A 21 -7.78 15.45 -7.01
N HIS A 22 -8.54 14.51 -6.43
CA HIS A 22 -9.37 14.71 -5.25
C HIS A 22 -8.83 13.93 -4.05
N THR A 23 -7.55 14.13 -3.75
CA THR A 23 -6.85 13.47 -2.63
C THR A 23 -5.96 14.47 -1.91
N TYR A 24 -5.82 14.34 -0.59
CA TYR A 24 -4.94 15.18 0.20
C TYR A 24 -4.14 14.36 1.21
N VAL A 25 -3.03 14.96 1.68
CA VAL A 25 -2.28 14.48 2.84
C VAL A 25 -2.71 15.31 4.03
N VAL A 26 -3.28 14.66 5.03
CA VAL A 26 -3.61 15.28 6.33
C VAL A 26 -2.47 15.01 7.29
N LYS A 27 -1.99 16.04 7.96
CA LYS A 27 -1.19 15.91 9.18
C LYS A 27 -2.01 16.49 10.33
N ALA A 28 -2.23 15.69 11.36
CA ALA A 28 -2.94 16.12 12.55
C ALA A 28 -2.12 15.79 13.80
N THR A 29 -2.15 16.70 14.77
CA THR A 29 -1.46 16.58 16.05
C THR A 29 -2.48 16.81 17.16
N SER A 30 -2.39 16.03 18.24
CA SER A 30 -3.23 16.22 19.42
C SER A 30 -3.00 17.60 20.04
N PRO A 31 -3.99 18.19 20.73
CA PRO A 31 -3.85 19.53 21.33
C PRO A 31 -2.68 19.67 22.31
N ASP A 32 -2.28 18.58 22.97
CA ASP A 32 -1.15 18.51 23.90
C ASP A 32 0.20 18.24 23.19
N GLY A 33 0.21 18.04 21.88
CA GLY A 33 1.41 17.72 21.10
C GLY A 33 1.94 16.30 21.28
N ALA A 34 1.32 15.47 22.12
CA ALA A 34 1.83 14.16 22.49
C ALA A 34 1.71 13.11 21.37
N SER A 35 0.81 13.31 20.41
CA SER A 35 0.50 12.34 19.37
C SER A 35 0.26 13.02 18.03
N SER A 36 0.73 12.41 16.94
CA SER A 36 0.39 12.85 15.60
C SER A 36 0.20 11.70 14.63
N PHE A 37 -0.54 11.95 13.55
CA PHE A 37 -0.60 11.08 12.41
C PHE A 37 -0.52 11.88 11.11
N THR A 38 0.00 11.22 10.08
CA THR A 38 -0.04 11.70 8.70
C THR A 38 -0.74 10.64 7.85
N ALA A 39 -1.75 11.03 7.08
CA ALA A 39 -2.52 10.10 6.25
C ALA A 39 -2.80 10.69 4.87
N TYR A 40 -2.72 9.85 3.85
CA TYR A 40 -3.28 10.12 2.53
C TYR A 40 -4.75 9.71 2.53
N THR A 41 -5.61 10.57 1.99
CA THR A 41 -7.05 10.32 2.01
C THR A 41 -7.75 10.98 0.83
N TYR A 42 -8.92 10.44 0.52
CA TYR A 42 -9.85 10.99 -0.45
C TYR A 42 -10.51 12.27 0.07
N ALA A 43 -10.83 13.16 -0.86
CA ALA A 43 -11.32 14.46 -0.49
C ALA A 43 -12.73 14.42 0.13
N GLY A 44 -12.87 14.98 1.33
CA GLY A 44 -14.12 14.98 2.08
C GLY A 44 -14.29 13.75 2.99
N GLU A 45 -13.34 12.81 2.96
CA GLU A 45 -13.31 11.67 3.87
C GLU A 45 -12.42 11.94 5.08
N LEU A 46 -12.78 11.31 6.20
CA LEU A 46 -11.84 11.11 7.31
C LEU A 46 -10.73 10.16 6.85
N PRO A 47 -9.54 10.20 7.47
CA PRO A 47 -8.50 9.20 7.21
C PRO A 47 -9.04 7.77 7.34
N THR A 48 -9.16 7.08 6.20
CA THR A 48 -9.73 5.73 6.09
C THR A 48 -8.66 4.71 5.69
N CYS A 49 -8.96 3.84 4.71
CA CYS A 49 -8.20 2.63 4.40
C CYS A 49 -7.08 2.80 3.36
N ALA A 50 -6.78 4.02 2.92
CA ALA A 50 -5.66 4.25 1.98
C ALA A 50 -4.31 3.97 2.66
N PHE A 51 -3.59 4.99 3.13
CA PHE A 51 -2.34 4.78 3.87
C PHE A 51 -1.96 5.97 4.74
N GLY A 52 -1.13 5.70 5.74
CA GLY A 52 -0.61 6.70 6.65
C GLY A 52 0.30 6.11 7.70
N PHE A 53 0.84 6.98 8.55
CA PHE A 53 1.70 6.63 9.68
C PHE A 53 1.36 7.49 10.90
N ASN A 54 1.77 7.05 12.08
CA ASN A 54 1.54 7.77 13.33
C ASN A 54 2.72 7.58 14.30
N SER A 55 2.77 8.40 15.35
CA SER A 55 3.87 8.40 16.33
C SER A 55 3.79 7.32 17.42
N ASN A 56 2.70 6.54 17.48
CA ASN A 56 2.37 5.68 18.63
C ASN A 56 2.14 4.19 18.30
N GLY A 57 2.22 3.80 17.02
CA GLY A 57 1.94 2.44 16.55
C GLY A 57 0.45 2.18 16.26
N VAL A 58 0.12 0.91 16.01
CA VAL A 58 -1.23 0.47 15.62
C VAL A 58 -1.69 -0.66 16.54
N ARG A 59 -2.95 -0.61 16.98
CA ARG A 59 -3.61 -1.67 17.76
C ARG A 59 -5.00 -1.96 17.21
N VAL A 60 -5.31 -3.23 16.99
CA VAL A 60 -6.66 -3.68 16.64
C VAL A 60 -7.40 -4.05 17.92
N CYS A 61 -8.53 -3.38 18.19
CA CYS A 61 -9.30 -3.59 19.42
C CYS A 61 -10.65 -4.30 19.21
N SER A 62 -11.18 -4.31 17.98
CA SER A 62 -12.53 -4.81 17.69
C SER A 62 -12.54 -5.72 16.45
N PRO A 63 -11.89 -6.89 16.46
CA PRO A 63 -11.74 -7.71 15.26
C PRO A 63 -13.08 -8.36 14.81
N GLY A 64 -14.11 -8.34 15.67
CA GLY A 64 -15.47 -8.76 15.32
C GLY A 64 -16.18 -7.85 14.31
N VAL A 65 -15.71 -6.61 14.10
CA VAL A 65 -16.29 -5.66 13.13
C VAL A 65 -15.52 -5.57 11.81
N SER A 66 -14.49 -6.40 11.62
CA SER A 66 -13.70 -6.40 10.39
C SER A 66 -14.56 -6.80 9.17
N ILE A 67 -14.27 -6.16 8.04
CA ILE A 67 -14.78 -6.54 6.71
C ILE A 67 -13.67 -7.14 5.87
N GLY A 68 -13.96 -7.50 4.62
CA GLY A 68 -12.95 -7.97 3.68
C GLY A 68 -11.91 -6.89 3.37
N HIS A 69 -10.66 -7.08 3.80
CA HIS A 69 -9.57 -6.14 3.51
C HIS A 69 -8.18 -6.77 3.67
N CYS A 70 -7.18 -6.18 3.02
CA CYS A 70 -5.77 -6.51 3.17
C CYS A 70 -5.01 -5.28 3.69
N TYR A 71 -4.46 -5.37 4.91
CA TYR A 71 -3.69 -4.28 5.53
C TYR A 71 -2.21 -4.63 5.53
N ASN A 72 -1.35 -3.68 5.17
CA ASN A 72 0.09 -3.78 5.38
C ASN A 72 0.47 -2.93 6.59
N LEU A 73 0.76 -3.57 7.72
CA LEU A 73 1.15 -2.89 8.96
C LEU A 73 2.67 -2.93 9.10
N MET A 74 3.26 -1.80 9.43
CA MET A 74 4.71 -1.62 9.45
C MET A 74 5.14 -1.01 10.77
N GLY A 75 6.17 -1.60 11.38
CA GLY A 75 6.79 -1.09 12.59
C GLY A 75 8.22 -0.66 12.29
N VAL A 76 8.49 0.64 12.27
CA VAL A 76 9.83 1.21 11.97
C VAL A 76 10.87 0.70 12.97
N ARG A 77 10.66 0.91 14.27
CA ARG A 77 11.61 0.48 15.32
C ARG A 77 11.86 -1.02 15.37
N ALA A 78 10.81 -1.81 15.10
CA ALA A 78 10.92 -3.26 15.08
C ALA A 78 11.42 -3.80 13.73
N ARG A 79 11.58 -2.92 12.73
CA ARG A 79 11.96 -3.25 11.36
C ARG A 79 11.11 -4.40 10.78
N ARG A 80 9.79 -4.29 10.94
CA ARG A 80 8.86 -5.39 10.67
C ARG A 80 7.72 -4.94 9.76
N ILE A 81 7.36 -5.80 8.80
CA ILE A 81 6.21 -5.62 7.93
C ILE A 81 5.34 -6.87 8.05
N VAL A 82 4.05 -6.67 8.31
CA VAL A 82 3.06 -7.75 8.35
C VAL A 82 1.88 -7.42 7.43
N THR A 83 1.48 -8.38 6.64
CA THR A 83 0.25 -8.34 5.85
C THR A 83 -0.85 -9.03 6.65
N VAL A 84 -1.97 -8.35 6.82
CA VAL A 84 -3.13 -8.84 7.56
C VAL A 84 -4.33 -8.87 6.63
N GLU A 85 -4.72 -10.07 6.22
CA GLU A 85 -5.96 -10.29 5.50
C GLU A 85 -7.09 -10.52 6.49
N THR A 86 -8.19 -9.79 6.33
CA THR A 86 -9.34 -9.84 7.23
C THR A 86 -10.60 -10.13 6.45
N ALA A 87 -11.54 -10.83 7.08
CA ALA A 87 -12.89 -11.04 6.60
C ALA A 87 -13.87 -10.97 7.78
N SER A 88 -15.16 -10.86 7.46
CA SER A 88 -16.23 -10.81 8.46
C SER A 88 -16.19 -11.99 9.44
N ARG A 89 -16.75 -11.79 10.63
CA ARG A 89 -16.84 -12.80 11.71
C ARG A 89 -15.48 -13.19 12.28
N ASN A 90 -14.60 -12.20 12.54
CA ASN A 90 -13.32 -12.39 13.22
C ASN A 90 -12.38 -13.38 12.51
N ARG A 91 -12.44 -13.44 11.18
CA ARG A 91 -11.56 -14.29 10.37
C ARG A 91 -10.42 -13.44 9.86
N PHE A 92 -9.20 -13.86 10.11
CA PHE A 92 -8.02 -13.15 9.62
C PHE A 92 -6.84 -14.10 9.45
N ALA A 93 -5.92 -13.73 8.58
CA ALA A 93 -4.60 -14.34 8.46
C ALA A 93 -3.55 -13.25 8.58
N VAL A 94 -2.47 -13.56 9.29
CA VAL A 94 -1.31 -12.68 9.42
C VAL A 94 -0.13 -13.36 8.73
N HIS A 95 0.50 -12.64 7.82
CA HIS A 95 1.71 -13.08 7.14
C HIS A 95 2.82 -12.07 7.39
N GLU A 96 3.96 -12.54 7.90
CA GLU A 96 5.13 -11.71 8.12
C GLU A 96 6.01 -11.69 6.88
N THR A 97 6.42 -10.49 6.47
CA THR A 97 7.24 -10.31 5.29
C THR A 97 8.68 -10.68 5.59
N GLY A 98 9.24 -11.58 4.78
CA GLY A 98 10.64 -12.00 4.83
C GLY A 98 11.52 -11.34 3.76
N PRO A 99 12.71 -11.92 3.51
CA PRO A 99 13.67 -11.38 2.54
C PRO A 99 13.27 -11.64 1.08
N VAL A 100 12.40 -12.62 0.83
CA VAL A 100 11.84 -12.87 -0.50
C VAL A 100 10.75 -11.83 -0.77
N PRO A 101 10.85 -11.02 -1.84
CA PRO A 101 9.82 -10.06 -2.16
C PRO A 101 8.54 -10.77 -2.61
N SER A 102 7.40 -10.21 -2.20
CA SER A 102 6.07 -10.67 -2.58
C SER A 102 5.28 -9.53 -3.21
N PHE A 103 4.28 -9.91 -4.00
CA PHE A 103 3.30 -9.00 -4.58
C PHE A 103 1.90 -9.51 -4.25
N HIS A 104 1.00 -8.59 -3.93
CA HIS A 104 -0.37 -8.87 -3.52
C HIS A 104 -1.31 -7.89 -4.23
N ALA A 105 -2.40 -8.39 -4.77
CA ALA A 105 -3.43 -7.59 -5.44
C ALA A 105 -4.77 -7.72 -4.70
N ASN A 106 -5.91 -7.67 -5.38
CA ASN A 106 -7.22 -7.55 -4.73
C ASN A 106 -7.86 -8.89 -4.37
N MET A 107 -7.04 -9.93 -4.10
CA MET A 107 -7.50 -11.28 -3.78
C MET A 107 -6.80 -11.84 -2.54
N TYR A 108 -7.52 -12.64 -1.75
CA TYR A 108 -6.96 -13.31 -0.58
C TYR A 108 -5.92 -14.34 -1.00
N ARG A 109 -4.76 -14.30 -0.33
CA ARG A 109 -3.62 -15.22 -0.52
C ARG A 109 -3.35 -16.04 0.73
N HIS A 110 -3.51 -15.46 1.91
CA HIS A 110 -3.15 -16.07 3.18
C HIS A 110 -4.37 -16.61 3.94
N LEU A 111 -5.48 -15.88 3.87
CA LEU A 111 -6.76 -16.24 4.48
C LEU A 111 -7.58 -17.08 3.50
N GLN A 112 -7.91 -18.32 3.90
CA GLN A 112 -8.73 -19.22 3.11
C GLN A 112 -10.22 -18.92 3.32
N VAL A 113 -10.82 -18.22 2.36
CA VAL A 113 -12.25 -17.90 2.32
C VAL A 113 -12.78 -18.00 0.90
N GLU A 114 -14.08 -18.19 0.78
CA GLU A 114 -14.76 -18.04 -0.51
C GLU A 114 -14.59 -16.60 -1.01
N GLN A 115 -14.12 -16.46 -2.24
CA GLN A 115 -13.82 -15.19 -2.87
C GLN A 115 -14.06 -15.25 -4.39
N VAL A 116 -14.32 -14.10 -4.97
CA VAL A 116 -14.45 -13.95 -6.42
C VAL A 116 -13.06 -14.12 -7.07
N GLN A 117 -13.01 -14.86 -8.17
CA GLN A 117 -11.81 -14.93 -9.01
C GLN A 117 -11.76 -13.69 -9.89
N ASP A 118 -10.98 -12.68 -9.47
CA ASP A 118 -10.86 -11.41 -10.18
C ASP A 118 -9.73 -11.45 -11.22
N GLU A 119 -10.08 -11.41 -12.50
CA GLU A 119 -9.11 -11.51 -13.60
C GLU A 119 -8.09 -10.37 -13.60
N ASN A 120 -8.49 -9.16 -13.18
CA ASN A 120 -7.55 -8.04 -13.06
C ASN A 120 -6.46 -8.34 -12.03
N SER A 121 -6.85 -8.72 -10.81
CA SER A 121 -5.95 -9.13 -9.75
C SER A 121 -5.04 -10.27 -10.20
N MET A 122 -5.60 -11.32 -10.79
CA MET A 122 -4.81 -12.47 -11.27
C MET A 122 -3.84 -12.09 -12.39
N SER A 123 -4.21 -11.21 -13.32
CA SER A 123 -3.31 -10.75 -14.39
C SER A 123 -2.14 -9.96 -13.82
N ARG A 124 -2.41 -9.00 -12.93
CA ARG A 124 -1.36 -8.18 -12.29
C ARG A 124 -0.40 -9.03 -11.46
N GLU A 125 -0.90 -10.01 -10.73
CA GLU A 125 -0.05 -10.95 -9.98
C GLU A 125 0.80 -11.83 -10.90
N ARG A 126 0.24 -12.34 -12.00
CA ARG A 126 1.01 -13.09 -13.03
C ARG A 126 2.08 -12.22 -13.68
N ARG A 127 1.81 -10.94 -13.91
CA ARG A 127 2.78 -9.98 -14.44
C ARG A 127 3.88 -9.70 -13.43
N ALA A 128 3.54 -9.39 -12.18
CA ALA A 128 4.51 -9.12 -11.12
C ALA A 128 5.42 -10.32 -10.83
N ALA A 129 4.90 -11.55 -10.93
CA ALA A 129 5.68 -12.78 -10.76
C ALA A 129 6.80 -12.98 -11.81
N GLN A 130 6.73 -12.27 -12.94
CA GLN A 130 7.76 -12.29 -13.99
C GLN A 130 8.85 -11.23 -13.77
N CYS A 131 8.73 -10.41 -12.73
CA CYS A 131 9.60 -9.28 -12.48
C CYS A 131 10.38 -9.47 -11.18
N ALA A 132 11.64 -9.03 -11.17
CA ALA A 132 12.41 -8.90 -9.94
C ALA A 132 11.93 -7.69 -9.13
N MET A 133 11.85 -7.84 -7.81
CA MET A 133 11.45 -6.79 -6.86
C MET A 133 12.43 -6.72 -5.67
N ASP A 134 13.69 -7.07 -5.92
CA ASP A 134 14.74 -7.15 -4.90
C ASP A 134 15.34 -5.80 -4.47
N SER A 135 14.85 -4.69 -5.05
CA SER A 135 15.23 -3.32 -4.68
C SER A 135 14.03 -2.37 -4.77
N LYS A 136 14.14 -1.20 -4.13
CA LYS A 136 13.13 -0.13 -4.18
C LYS A 136 12.85 0.31 -5.62
N GLU A 137 13.90 0.48 -6.42
CA GLU A 137 13.83 0.90 -7.82
C GLU A 137 13.11 -0.13 -8.68
N LYS A 138 13.42 -1.42 -8.48
CA LYS A 138 12.77 -2.50 -9.21
C LYS A 138 11.30 -2.66 -8.79
N ALA A 139 10.98 -2.53 -7.51
CA ALA A 139 9.61 -2.55 -7.04
C ALA A 139 8.78 -1.39 -7.61
N LEU A 140 9.34 -0.17 -7.64
CA LEU A 140 8.71 0.98 -8.31
C LEU A 140 8.55 0.75 -9.82
N ALA A 141 9.52 0.08 -10.47
CA ALA A 141 9.40 -0.32 -11.86
C ALA A 141 8.31 -1.39 -12.07
N VAL A 142 8.04 -2.28 -11.12
CA VAL A 142 6.87 -3.18 -11.22
C VAL A 142 5.57 -2.39 -11.06
N LEU A 143 5.51 -1.50 -10.08
CA LEU A 143 4.31 -0.69 -9.82
C LEU A 143 4.00 0.32 -10.94
N GLY A 144 5.00 0.74 -11.72
CA GLY A 144 4.81 1.56 -12.91
C GLY A 144 4.59 0.76 -14.21
N ASP A 145 4.35 -0.55 -14.14
CA ASP A 145 4.20 -1.39 -15.33
C ASP A 145 2.86 -1.21 -16.04
N THR A 146 2.93 -0.86 -17.32
CA THR A 146 1.79 -0.61 -18.22
C THR A 146 1.78 -1.59 -19.39
N ALA A 147 2.39 -2.77 -19.26
CA ALA A 147 2.63 -3.66 -20.39
C ALA A 147 1.39 -4.46 -20.81
N ASP A 148 0.44 -4.68 -19.89
CA ASP A 148 -0.84 -5.32 -20.19
C ASP A 148 -1.84 -4.24 -20.65
N ASP A 149 -2.42 -4.40 -21.83
CA ASP A 149 -3.36 -3.43 -22.43
C ASP A 149 -4.70 -3.34 -21.68
N LYS A 150 -5.06 -4.40 -20.94
CA LYS A 150 -6.36 -4.53 -20.28
C LYS A 150 -6.27 -4.33 -18.77
N TYR A 151 -5.25 -4.93 -18.15
CA TYR A 151 -5.03 -4.93 -16.70
C TYR A 151 -3.58 -4.60 -16.36
N PRO A 152 -3.09 -3.40 -16.72
CA PRO A 152 -1.75 -2.97 -16.34
C PRO A 152 -1.63 -2.88 -14.81
N ILE A 153 -0.40 -2.96 -14.27
CA ILE A 153 -0.19 -2.74 -12.83
C ILE A 153 -0.38 -1.26 -12.49
N PHE A 154 0.07 -0.37 -13.37
CA PHE A 154 -0.20 1.06 -13.29
C PHE A 154 -1.44 1.39 -14.14
N MET A 155 -2.57 1.61 -13.47
CA MET A 155 -3.87 1.79 -14.11
C MET A 155 -4.02 3.20 -14.69
N THR A 156 -4.47 3.29 -15.95
CA THR A 156 -4.68 4.57 -16.67
C THR A 156 -6.10 4.74 -17.20
N GLY A 157 -7.05 3.95 -16.71
CA GLY A 157 -8.45 3.99 -17.10
C GLY A 157 -8.84 2.99 -18.20
N PRO A 158 -10.12 3.00 -18.61
CA PRO A 158 -11.14 3.99 -18.22
C PRO A 158 -11.83 3.70 -16.88
N THR A 159 -11.73 2.48 -16.34
CA THR A 159 -12.49 2.09 -15.13
C THR A 159 -11.77 2.42 -13.82
N LEU A 160 -10.45 2.19 -13.79
CA LEU A 160 -9.60 2.43 -12.62
C LEU A 160 -8.37 3.22 -13.04
N TYR A 161 -7.91 4.08 -12.14
CA TYR A 161 -6.73 4.92 -12.30
C TYR A 161 -5.84 4.78 -11.06
N THR A 162 -4.53 4.61 -11.25
CA THR A 162 -3.57 4.73 -10.17
C THR A 162 -3.44 6.20 -9.82
N LEU A 163 -3.97 6.59 -8.66
CA LEU A 163 -3.96 7.97 -8.16
C LEU A 163 -2.57 8.40 -7.70
N CYS A 164 -1.86 7.48 -7.04
CA CYS A 164 -0.48 7.64 -6.63
C CYS A 164 0.18 6.28 -6.37
N THR A 165 1.51 6.31 -6.33
CA THR A 165 2.32 5.21 -5.77
C THR A 165 2.94 5.69 -4.47
N VAL A 166 2.89 4.89 -3.43
CA VAL A 166 3.61 5.16 -2.18
C VAL A 166 4.75 4.16 -2.00
N LEU A 167 5.90 4.64 -1.54
CA LEU A 167 7.03 3.84 -1.08
C LEU A 167 7.26 4.18 0.40
N VAL A 168 7.15 3.17 1.26
CA VAL A 168 7.49 3.26 2.68
C VAL A 168 8.83 2.58 2.89
N ASP A 169 9.81 3.35 3.33
CA ASP A 169 11.16 2.90 3.62
C ASP A 169 11.38 2.91 5.13
N LEU A 170 11.60 1.72 5.72
CA LEU A 170 11.80 1.59 7.17
C LEU A 170 13.25 1.86 7.58
N ASP A 171 14.21 1.84 6.65
CA ASP A 171 15.61 2.20 6.90
C ASP A 171 15.77 3.72 6.96
N GLU A 172 15.21 4.39 5.95
CA GLU A 172 15.29 5.84 5.82
C GLU A 172 14.19 6.54 6.64
N GLU A 173 13.27 5.78 7.20
CA GLU A 173 12.12 6.27 7.99
C GLU A 173 11.27 7.29 7.20
N THR A 174 11.08 7.02 5.91
CA THR A 174 10.33 7.90 5.00
C THR A 174 9.13 7.22 4.37
N MET A 175 8.09 8.01 4.13
CA MET A 175 6.99 7.69 3.23
C MET A 175 7.05 8.64 2.03
N THR A 176 7.36 8.12 0.85
CA THR A 176 7.44 8.89 -0.41
C THR A 176 6.22 8.62 -1.27
N ILE A 177 5.48 9.67 -1.62
CA ILE A 177 4.32 9.61 -2.52
C ILE A 177 4.72 10.12 -3.89
N TYR A 178 4.50 9.31 -4.92
CA TYR A 178 4.70 9.62 -6.33
C TYR A 178 3.36 9.97 -6.95
N ARG A 179 3.28 11.17 -7.54
CA ARG A 179 2.13 11.58 -8.38
C ARG A 179 2.50 11.34 -9.85
N GLY A 180 1.71 10.50 -10.51
CA GLY A 180 2.03 9.96 -11.83
C GLY A 180 2.82 8.65 -11.74
N ASN A 181 3.23 8.12 -12.90
CA ASN A 181 3.89 6.82 -12.98
C ASN A 181 5.29 6.87 -12.33
N PRO A 182 5.59 6.02 -11.33
CA PRO A 182 6.85 6.07 -10.58
C PRO A 182 8.09 5.72 -11.43
N LYS A 183 7.93 5.14 -12.63
CA LYS A 183 9.03 4.95 -13.60
C LYS A 183 9.52 6.25 -14.21
N ASN A 184 8.66 7.25 -14.28
CA ASN A 184 8.94 8.48 -14.99
C ASN A 184 9.81 9.39 -14.13
N ARG A 185 10.85 9.98 -14.73
CA ARG A 185 11.82 10.83 -14.00
C ARG A 185 11.20 12.14 -13.51
N ASP A 186 10.16 12.60 -14.19
CA ASP A 186 9.38 13.81 -13.92
C ASP A 186 8.21 13.58 -12.97
N ALA A 187 8.00 12.35 -12.47
CA ALA A 187 6.99 12.08 -11.45
C ALA A 187 7.26 12.94 -10.21
N VAL A 188 6.27 13.72 -9.79
CA VAL A 188 6.37 14.59 -8.62
C VAL A 188 6.43 13.74 -7.37
N ARG A 189 7.41 14.00 -6.50
CA ARG A 189 7.65 13.24 -5.27
C ARG A 189 7.39 14.11 -4.05
N VAL A 190 6.60 13.60 -3.12
CA VAL A 190 6.40 14.18 -1.79
C VAL A 190 7.01 13.23 -0.78
N VAL A 191 8.10 13.64 -0.13
CA VAL A 191 8.79 12.84 0.89
C VAL A 191 8.33 13.29 2.27
N LEU A 192 7.82 12.36 3.06
CA LEU A 192 7.29 12.61 4.40
C LEU A 192 8.13 11.83 5.43
N PRO A 193 8.82 12.48 6.38
CA PRO A 193 9.51 11.78 7.45
C PRO A 193 8.51 11.17 8.42
N MET A 194 8.77 9.93 8.85
CA MET A 194 7.89 9.17 9.74
C MET A 194 8.20 9.37 11.23
N MET A 195 9.38 9.91 11.57
CA MET A 195 9.80 10.27 12.92
C MET A 195 10.40 11.68 12.98
#